data_AF-A0A8C9FTJ9-F1
#
_entry.id   AF-A0A8C9FTJ9-F1
#
_cell.length_a   1.000
_cell.length_b   1.000
_cell.length_c   1.000
_cell.angle_alpha   90.00
_cell.angle_beta   90.00
_cell.angle_gamma   90.00
#
_symmetry.space_group_name_H-M   'P 1'
#
loop_
_entity.id
_entity.type
_entity.pdbx_description
1 polymer ?
#
loop_
_entity_poly.entity_id
_entity_poly.type
_entity_poly.pdbx_seq_one_letter_code
_entity_poly.pdbx_strand_id
1 'polypeptide(L)'
;LTPWHLLIRGQECYCGYPTGRFPLRHGADRRLCSAMPNASSAAAGRYCLAYQTPVQDTRCTDRKFLTTKSKGFIALSSFPGAGNTWARHLIEHATGYYTGSYYFDGALYNKGFKGEKDHWRSRRTICVKTHESGKTEIEMFDSAILLIRNPYKSLVAEFNRKFAGHLGYAADRNWKSKDWPDFVNSYASWWASHVLDWLKYGKRLLVIHYEDLKQSLIPKLKEMVEFLNMTVTEDRLLCVENNRDGNFKRSGAKQKDFEPFTQEMKDLINRYILTVDEALRGRNFTGLPREYVPR
;
A
#
# COMPACT_ATOMS: atom_id res chain seq x y z
N LEU A 1 -17.35 2.80 -26.33
CA LEU A 1 -16.34 2.52 -25.27
C LEU A 1 -15.36 3.68 -25.27
N THR A 2 -15.39 4.53 -24.25
CA THR A 2 -14.43 5.63 -24.10
C THR A 2 -13.04 5.04 -23.85
N PRO A 3 -12.02 5.36 -24.65
CA PRO A 3 -10.73 4.69 -24.55
C PRO A 3 -9.98 5.13 -23.31
N TRP A 4 -9.39 4.18 -22.59
CA TRP A 4 -8.62 4.43 -21.37
C TRP A 4 -7.33 5.20 -21.66
N HIS A 5 -6.72 4.91 -22.80
CA HIS A 5 -5.50 5.54 -23.25
C HIS A 5 -5.60 5.96 -24.71
N LEU A 6 -4.95 7.08 -25.00
CA LEU A 6 -4.74 7.62 -26.33
C LEU A 6 -3.27 7.43 -26.70
N LEU A 7 -3.01 6.76 -27.82
CA LEU A 7 -1.68 6.60 -28.38
C LEU A 7 -1.56 7.49 -29.62
N ILE A 8 -0.65 8.44 -29.57
CA ILE A 8 -0.36 9.33 -30.68
C ILE A 8 0.93 8.87 -31.35
N ARG A 9 0.83 8.50 -32.62
CA ARG A 9 1.95 8.15 -33.49
C ARG A 9 1.80 8.91 -34.78
N GLY A 10 2.74 9.78 -35.11
CA GLY A 10 2.56 10.58 -36.31
C GLY A 10 1.35 11.53 -36.20
N GLN A 11 0.54 11.56 -37.26
CA GLN A 11 -0.79 12.19 -37.28
C GLN A 11 -1.91 11.19 -36.88
N GLU A 12 -1.55 9.93 -36.63
CA GLU A 12 -2.50 8.88 -36.29
C GLU A 12 -2.73 8.86 -34.78
N CYS A 13 -3.99 8.67 -34.43
CA CYS A 13 -4.45 8.66 -33.05
C CYS A 13 -5.20 7.36 -32.81
N TYR A 14 -4.67 6.53 -31.90
CA TYR A 14 -5.24 5.24 -31.56
C TYR A 14 -5.79 5.25 -30.15
N CYS A 15 -6.92 4.59 -29.99
CA CYS A 15 -7.70 4.56 -28.77
C CYS A 15 -7.69 3.12 -28.25
N GLY A 16 -7.24 2.89 -27.02
CA GLY A 16 -7.10 1.53 -26.50
C GLY A 16 -6.97 1.45 -24.99
N TYR A 17 -6.70 0.23 -24.51
CA TYR A 17 -6.39 -0.06 -23.11
C TYR A 17 -5.08 -0.81 -22.98
N PRO A 18 -4.39 -0.72 -21.82
CA PRO A 18 -3.19 -1.50 -21.58
C PRO A 18 -3.54 -2.98 -21.59
N THR A 19 -2.72 -3.75 -22.31
CA THR A 19 -2.79 -5.21 -22.42
C THR A 19 -1.50 -5.82 -21.90
N GLY A 20 -1.46 -7.14 -21.71
CA GLY A 20 -0.21 -7.82 -21.29
C GLY A 20 0.95 -7.60 -22.26
N ARG A 21 0.65 -7.36 -23.55
CA ARG A 21 1.67 -7.05 -24.59
C ARG A 21 2.06 -5.59 -24.62
N PHE A 22 1.24 -4.70 -24.06
CA PHE A 22 1.47 -3.27 -24.04
C PHE A 22 0.97 -2.66 -22.73
N PRO A 23 1.68 -2.90 -21.61
CA PRO A 23 1.18 -2.58 -20.28
C PRO A 23 1.46 -1.12 -19.88
N LEU A 24 2.13 -0.34 -20.74
CA LEU A 24 2.56 1.06 -20.50
C LEU A 24 3.48 1.26 -19.27
N ARG A 25 4.01 0.17 -18.69
CA ARG A 25 4.87 0.16 -17.49
C ARG A 25 6.24 0.80 -17.69
N HIS A 26 6.78 0.67 -18.90
CA HIS A 26 8.13 1.09 -19.24
C HIS A 26 8.06 2.28 -20.20
N GLY A 27 7.58 3.41 -19.67
CA GLY A 27 7.64 4.67 -20.39
C GLY A 27 9.09 5.05 -20.68
N ALA A 28 9.39 5.33 -21.95
CA ALA A 28 10.66 5.93 -22.32
C ALA A 28 10.68 7.42 -21.91
N ASP A 29 11.86 8.02 -21.78
CA ASP A 29 11.97 9.46 -21.51
C ASP A 29 11.16 10.24 -22.56
N ARG A 30 10.32 11.18 -22.10
CA ARG A 30 9.49 12.04 -22.96
C ARG A 30 10.33 12.77 -24.02
N ARG A 31 11.61 13.05 -23.73
CA ARG A 31 12.58 13.62 -24.68
C ARG A 31 12.78 12.75 -25.92
N LEU A 32 12.65 11.43 -25.82
CA LEU A 32 12.73 10.51 -26.95
C LEU A 32 11.54 10.63 -27.91
N CYS A 33 10.40 11.17 -27.44
CA CYS A 33 9.30 11.59 -28.30
C CYS A 33 9.44 13.05 -28.79
N SER A 34 10.36 13.83 -28.21
CA SER A 34 10.51 15.28 -28.43
C SER A 34 11.72 15.64 -29.29
N ALA A 35 12.44 14.65 -29.85
CA ALA A 35 13.59 14.85 -30.73
C ALA A 35 13.22 15.36 -32.13
N MET A 36 12.18 16.19 -32.26
CA MET A 36 11.83 16.96 -33.46
C MET A 36 11.30 18.34 -33.02
N PRO A 37 12.03 19.44 -33.29
CA PRO A 37 11.65 20.77 -32.86
C PRO A 37 10.63 21.35 -33.84
N ASN A 38 9.35 21.06 -33.64
CA ASN A 38 8.22 21.96 -33.85
C ASN A 38 6.91 21.24 -33.61
N ALA A 39 6.02 21.90 -32.87
CA ALA A 39 4.70 21.43 -32.49
C ALA A 39 3.78 21.27 -33.71
N SER A 40 3.92 20.16 -34.44
CA SER A 40 2.97 19.59 -35.42
C SER A 40 3.55 18.34 -36.11
N SER A 41 4.82 17.99 -35.92
CA SER A 41 5.41 16.77 -36.48
C SER A 41 5.32 15.61 -35.50
N ALA A 42 4.21 14.89 -35.61
CA ALA A 42 4.22 13.46 -35.87
C ALA A 42 5.42 12.67 -35.30
N ALA A 43 5.20 11.83 -34.27
CA ALA A 43 6.15 10.79 -33.86
C ALA A 43 6.36 9.78 -35.01
N ALA A 44 7.19 10.14 -35.98
CA ALA A 44 7.70 9.26 -37.02
C ALA A 44 8.91 8.52 -36.44
N GLY A 45 8.66 7.43 -35.73
CA GLY A 45 9.72 6.64 -35.07
C GLY A 45 9.21 5.42 -34.31
N ARG A 46 10.14 4.75 -33.60
CA ARG A 46 9.92 3.56 -32.74
C ARG A 46 9.10 3.86 -31.45
N TYR A 47 8.71 5.10 -31.20
CA TYR A 47 8.07 5.55 -29.96
C TYR A 47 6.73 6.23 -30.24
N CYS A 48 5.78 6.11 -29.31
CA CYS A 48 4.47 6.74 -29.36
C CYS A 48 4.22 7.50 -28.05
N LEU A 49 3.49 8.61 -28.12
CA LEU A 49 3.02 9.30 -26.91
C LEU A 49 1.78 8.58 -26.39
N ALA A 50 1.82 8.11 -25.15
CA ALA A 50 0.67 7.52 -24.48
C ALA A 50 0.09 8.51 -23.47
N TYR A 51 -1.17 8.88 -23.65
CA TYR A 51 -1.92 9.70 -22.71
C TYR A 51 -2.97 8.83 -22.03
N GLN A 52 -2.99 8.84 -20.69
CA GLN A 52 -4.09 8.27 -19.93
C GLN A 52 -5.25 9.27 -19.93
N THR A 53 -6.42 8.82 -20.36
CA THR A 53 -7.64 9.62 -20.34
C THR A 53 -8.22 9.68 -18.92
N PRO A 54 -9.12 10.64 -18.61
CA PRO A 54 -9.75 10.72 -17.29
C PRO A 54 -10.79 9.61 -17.01
N VAL A 55 -10.99 8.68 -17.94
CA VAL A 55 -11.92 7.55 -17.76
C VAL A 55 -11.29 6.60 -16.72
N GLN A 56 -12.04 6.21 -15.67
CA GLN A 56 -11.58 5.30 -14.60
C GLN A 56 -11.71 3.78 -14.92
N ASP A 57 -10.61 3.02 -14.96
CA ASP A 57 -10.59 1.59 -15.39
C ASP A 57 -11.43 0.70 -14.48
N THR A 58 -12.54 0.16 -15.00
CA THR A 58 -13.55 -0.60 -14.23
C THR A 58 -13.33 -2.10 -14.22
N ARG A 59 -12.35 -2.64 -14.95
CA ARG A 59 -12.13 -4.11 -15.06
C ARG A 59 -11.87 -4.80 -13.72
N CYS A 60 -11.45 -4.05 -12.71
CA CYS A 60 -11.11 -4.51 -11.38
C CYS A 60 -11.94 -3.86 -10.26
N THR A 61 -13.00 -3.09 -10.60
CA THR A 61 -13.83 -2.41 -9.59
C THR A 61 -14.88 -3.30 -8.95
N ASP A 62 -15.36 -4.31 -9.69
CA ASP A 62 -16.30 -5.29 -9.19
C ASP A 62 -15.65 -6.14 -8.10
N ARG A 63 -16.32 -6.15 -6.94
CA ARG A 63 -15.89 -6.81 -5.71
C ARG A 63 -17.11 -7.39 -5.00
N LYS A 64 -16.93 -8.53 -4.34
CA LYS A 64 -17.98 -9.23 -3.62
C LYS A 64 -17.47 -9.83 -2.32
N PHE A 65 -18.38 -10.24 -1.46
CA PHE A 65 -18.01 -11.15 -0.36
C PHE A 65 -17.72 -12.55 -0.93
N LEU A 66 -16.94 -13.34 -0.20
CA LEU A 66 -16.76 -14.75 -0.50
C LEU A 66 -18.12 -15.45 -0.48
N THR A 67 -18.39 -16.28 -1.49
CA THR A 67 -19.65 -17.03 -1.60
C THR A 67 -19.79 -18.09 -0.52
N THR A 68 -18.66 -18.66 -0.09
CA THR A 68 -18.54 -19.58 1.04
C THR A 68 -17.58 -19.00 2.06
N LYS A 69 -17.82 -19.25 3.35
CA LYS A 69 -16.89 -18.82 4.41
C LYS A 69 -15.48 -19.35 4.14
N SER A 70 -14.49 -18.50 4.31
CA SER A 70 -13.08 -18.85 4.16
C SER A 70 -12.70 -19.96 5.15
N LYS A 71 -11.98 -20.96 4.66
CA LYS A 71 -11.42 -22.04 5.49
C LYS A 71 -10.30 -21.52 6.39
N GLY A 72 -9.43 -20.65 5.86
CA GLY A 72 -8.37 -19.99 6.62
C GLY A 72 -8.79 -18.60 7.10
N PHE A 73 -8.42 -18.27 8.34
CA PHE A 73 -8.61 -16.94 8.90
C PHE A 73 -7.31 -16.15 8.80
N ILE A 74 -7.26 -15.24 7.83
CA ILE A 74 -6.02 -14.55 7.44
C ILE A 74 -6.05 -13.10 7.90
N ALA A 75 -5.02 -12.67 8.62
CA ALA A 75 -4.84 -11.26 8.96
C ALA A 75 -4.09 -10.50 7.86
N LEU A 76 -4.46 -9.24 7.66
CA LEU A 76 -3.61 -8.21 7.10
C LEU A 76 -3.16 -7.33 8.26
N SER A 77 -2.02 -7.67 8.84
CA SER A 77 -1.51 -7.02 10.04
C SER A 77 -0.48 -5.96 9.69
N SER A 78 -0.59 -4.79 10.31
CA SER A 78 0.50 -3.81 10.33
C SER A 78 0.29 -2.75 11.41
N PHE A 79 1.36 -2.01 11.70
CA PHE A 79 1.30 -0.80 12.50
C PHE A 79 0.41 0.29 11.81
N PRO A 80 -0.29 1.15 12.57
CA PRO A 80 -1.00 2.30 11.99
C PRO A 80 -0.10 3.20 11.14
N GLY A 81 -0.63 3.79 10.06
CA GLY A 81 0.20 4.57 9.13
C GLY A 81 1.12 3.76 8.20
N ALA A 82 1.18 2.43 8.31
CA ALA A 82 2.01 1.57 7.45
C ALA A 82 1.46 1.32 6.03
N GLY A 83 0.30 1.89 5.67
CA GLY A 83 -0.31 1.73 4.34
C GLY A 83 -1.44 0.71 4.24
N ASN A 84 -2.06 0.34 5.36
CA ASN A 84 -3.20 -0.58 5.47
C ASN A 84 -4.28 -0.39 4.42
N THR A 85 -4.86 0.81 4.32
CA THR A 85 -5.94 1.10 3.39
C THR A 85 -5.52 0.89 1.94
N TRP A 86 -4.27 1.23 1.62
CA TRP A 86 -3.72 1.02 0.29
C TRP A 86 -3.52 -0.47 -0.02
N ALA A 87 -2.95 -1.23 0.90
CA ALA A 87 -2.79 -2.68 0.73
C ALA A 87 -4.14 -3.39 0.57
N ARG A 88 -5.16 -2.99 1.35
CA ARG A 88 -6.54 -3.49 1.17
C ARG A 88 -7.09 -3.14 -0.20
N HIS A 89 -6.98 -1.89 -0.63
CA HIS A 89 -7.40 -1.44 -1.96
C HIS A 89 -6.79 -2.32 -3.06
N LEU A 90 -5.47 -2.56 -3.00
CA LEU A 90 -4.77 -3.41 -3.97
C LEU A 90 -5.26 -4.86 -3.94
N ILE A 91 -5.42 -5.47 -2.76
CA ILE A 91 -5.92 -6.84 -2.60
C ILE A 91 -7.34 -6.96 -3.14
N GLU A 92 -8.24 -6.03 -2.81
CA GLU A 92 -9.63 -6.09 -3.28
C GLU A 92 -9.72 -5.93 -4.80
N HIS A 93 -8.94 -5.01 -5.38
CA HIS A 93 -8.92 -4.83 -6.83
C HIS A 93 -8.25 -6.03 -7.51
N ALA A 94 -7.23 -6.66 -6.94
CA ALA A 94 -6.60 -7.84 -7.53
C ALA A 94 -7.47 -9.09 -7.42
N THR A 95 -8.12 -9.31 -6.28
CA THR A 95 -8.85 -10.58 -6.02
C THR A 95 -10.32 -10.53 -6.39
N GLY A 96 -10.94 -9.33 -6.40
CA GLY A 96 -12.39 -9.19 -6.52
C GLY A 96 -13.16 -9.54 -5.25
N TYR A 97 -12.47 -9.68 -4.11
CA TYR A 97 -13.09 -9.96 -2.83
C TYR A 97 -12.86 -8.85 -1.84
N TYR A 98 -13.88 -8.54 -1.05
CA TYR A 98 -13.76 -7.55 0.02
C TYR A 98 -12.80 -8.01 1.11
N THR A 99 -12.12 -7.04 1.70
CA THR A 99 -11.30 -7.19 2.90
C THR A 99 -12.10 -6.74 4.13
N GLY A 100 -11.99 -7.50 5.21
CA GLY A 100 -12.59 -7.17 6.50
C GLY A 100 -11.69 -6.24 7.31
N SER A 101 -12.21 -5.74 8.43
CA SER A 101 -11.45 -4.95 9.39
C SER A 101 -11.88 -5.35 10.79
N TYR A 102 -10.92 -5.49 11.70
CA TYR A 102 -11.19 -5.67 13.13
C TYR A 102 -11.98 -4.48 13.72
N TYR A 103 -11.87 -3.33 13.07
CA TYR A 103 -12.50 -2.06 13.45
C TYR A 103 -13.60 -1.68 12.44
N PHE A 104 -14.44 -0.74 12.84
CA PHE A 104 -15.46 -0.15 11.97
C PHE A 104 -15.09 1.30 11.61
N ASP A 105 -14.99 1.59 10.30
CA ASP A 105 -14.80 2.93 9.78
C ASP A 105 -15.85 3.25 8.70
N GLY A 106 -16.82 4.09 9.05
CA GLY A 106 -17.90 4.51 8.15
C GLY A 106 -17.42 5.29 6.93
N ALA A 107 -16.32 6.04 7.04
CA ALA A 107 -15.75 6.79 5.91
C ALA A 107 -15.12 5.84 4.88
N LEU A 108 -14.42 4.80 5.34
CA LEU A 108 -13.90 3.74 4.46
C LEU A 108 -15.04 2.93 3.82
N TYR A 109 -16.10 2.61 4.57
CA TYR A 109 -17.27 1.93 4.01
C TYR A 109 -17.92 2.70 2.86
N ASN A 110 -18.08 4.02 3.04
CA ASN A 110 -18.64 4.91 2.03
C ASN A 110 -17.74 5.02 0.79
N LYS A 111 -16.42 4.82 0.95
CA LYS A 111 -15.44 4.75 -0.15
C LYS A 111 -15.30 3.36 -0.78
N GLY A 112 -16.16 2.40 -0.42
CA GLY A 112 -16.27 1.11 -1.10
C GLY A 112 -15.69 -0.09 -0.35
N PHE A 113 -15.10 0.10 0.84
CA PHE A 113 -14.67 -1.02 1.70
C PHE A 113 -15.87 -1.65 2.40
N LYS A 114 -16.67 -2.44 1.67
CA LYS A 114 -17.93 -2.98 2.20
C LYS A 114 -17.73 -3.95 3.37
N GLY A 115 -16.55 -4.55 3.50
CA GLY A 115 -16.18 -5.39 4.64
C GLY A 115 -16.02 -4.65 5.97
N GLU A 116 -16.04 -3.31 6.01
CA GLU A 116 -16.04 -2.52 7.26
C GLU A 116 -17.25 -2.76 8.15
N LYS A 117 -18.41 -3.05 7.54
CA LYS A 117 -19.66 -3.32 8.27
C LYS A 117 -19.90 -4.80 8.54
N ASP A 118 -19.07 -5.67 7.98
CA ASP A 118 -19.18 -7.10 8.22
C ASP A 118 -18.49 -7.45 9.53
N HIS A 119 -19.03 -8.41 10.28
CA HIS A 119 -18.38 -8.86 11.49
C HIS A 119 -17.01 -9.46 11.12
N TRP A 120 -15.93 -9.01 11.74
CA TRP A 120 -14.57 -9.40 11.34
C TRP A 120 -14.30 -10.91 11.42
N ARG A 121 -15.03 -11.63 12.28
CA ARG A 121 -15.03 -13.11 12.37
C ARG A 121 -16.03 -13.82 11.45
N SER A 122 -16.74 -13.12 10.57
CA SER A 122 -17.74 -13.72 9.65
C SER A 122 -17.11 -14.73 8.70
N ARG A 123 -15.80 -14.57 8.43
CA ARG A 123 -15.01 -15.28 7.41
C ARG A 123 -15.57 -15.11 5.99
N ARG A 124 -16.32 -14.04 5.72
CA ARG A 124 -16.84 -13.73 4.36
C ARG A 124 -15.93 -12.81 3.56
N THR A 125 -14.84 -12.35 4.15
CA THR A 125 -13.83 -11.49 3.52
C THR A 125 -12.52 -12.26 3.30
N ILE A 126 -11.72 -11.85 2.31
CA ILE A 126 -10.51 -12.58 1.92
C ILE A 126 -9.38 -12.53 2.97
N CYS A 127 -9.28 -11.41 3.69
CA CYS A 127 -8.44 -11.25 4.86
C CYS A 127 -9.01 -10.13 5.75
N VAL A 128 -8.53 -10.02 6.99
CA VAL A 128 -9.00 -9.04 7.98
C VAL A 128 -7.87 -8.11 8.39
N LYS A 129 -8.05 -6.81 8.17
CA LYS A 129 -7.12 -5.80 8.63
C LYS A 129 -7.12 -5.70 10.16
N THR A 130 -5.94 -5.64 10.78
CA THR A 130 -5.80 -5.44 12.22
C THR A 130 -4.52 -4.65 12.59
N HIS A 131 -4.56 -3.96 13.73
CA HIS A 131 -3.38 -3.40 14.40
C HIS A 131 -3.07 -4.11 15.72
N GLU A 132 -3.86 -5.13 16.07
CA GLU A 132 -3.67 -5.89 17.30
C GLU A 132 -2.37 -6.71 17.21
N SER A 133 -1.60 -6.70 18.30
CA SER A 133 -0.36 -7.46 18.47
C SER A 133 -0.34 -8.32 19.74
N GLY A 134 -1.46 -8.40 20.46
CA GLY A 134 -1.59 -9.29 21.60
C GLY A 134 -1.51 -10.75 21.17
N LYS A 135 -0.86 -11.59 22.01
CA LYS A 135 -0.69 -13.02 21.73
C LYS A 135 -2.03 -13.70 21.40
N THR A 136 -3.06 -13.45 22.21
CA THR A 136 -4.39 -14.05 22.06
C THR A 136 -5.01 -13.68 20.71
N GLU A 137 -4.90 -12.41 20.30
CA GLU A 137 -5.43 -11.91 19.03
C GLU A 137 -4.66 -12.48 17.84
N ILE A 138 -3.33 -12.58 17.93
CA ILE A 138 -2.47 -13.14 16.88
C ILE A 138 -2.80 -14.63 16.67
N GLU A 139 -2.87 -15.41 17.75
CA GLU A 139 -3.08 -16.86 17.70
C GLU A 139 -4.47 -17.26 17.17
N MET A 140 -5.44 -16.34 17.13
CA MET A 140 -6.73 -16.57 16.49
C MET A 140 -6.62 -16.71 14.97
N PHE A 141 -5.63 -16.09 14.34
CA PHE A 141 -5.43 -16.18 12.90
C PHE A 141 -4.65 -17.45 12.54
N ASP A 142 -4.97 -18.01 11.38
CA ASP A 142 -4.28 -19.18 10.83
C ASP A 142 -3.00 -18.75 10.09
N SER A 143 -3.04 -17.56 9.50
CA SER A 143 -1.90 -16.94 8.82
C SER A 143 -2.03 -15.42 8.76
N ALA A 144 -0.95 -14.73 8.42
CA ALA A 144 -0.99 -13.28 8.26
C ALA A 144 -0.05 -12.77 7.18
N ILE A 145 -0.52 -11.76 6.45
CA ILE A 145 0.35 -10.84 5.71
C ILE A 145 0.76 -9.75 6.71
N LEU A 146 2.04 -9.73 7.07
CA LEU A 146 2.65 -8.73 7.93
C LEU A 146 3.23 -7.62 7.06
N LEU A 147 2.50 -6.51 6.94
CA LEU A 147 2.95 -5.34 6.20
C LEU A 147 3.81 -4.44 7.10
N ILE A 148 5.06 -4.21 6.70
CA ILE A 148 6.02 -3.38 7.43
C ILE A 148 6.36 -2.17 6.57
N ARG A 149 6.29 -0.98 7.15
CA ARG A 149 6.71 0.27 6.51
C ARG A 149 7.76 0.96 7.38
N ASN A 150 8.65 1.72 6.73
CA ASN A 150 9.66 2.53 7.40
C ASN A 150 9.04 3.30 8.60
N PRO A 151 9.60 3.18 9.82
CA PRO A 151 9.00 3.74 11.02
C PRO A 151 8.94 5.26 10.97
N TYR A 152 9.95 5.96 10.44
CA TYR A 152 9.90 7.41 10.27
C TYR A 152 8.69 7.85 9.43
N LYS A 153 8.44 7.16 8.31
CA LYS A 153 7.29 7.46 7.45
C LYS A 153 5.95 7.07 8.08
N SER A 154 5.94 5.99 8.88
CA SER A 154 4.73 5.49 9.54
C SER A 154 4.31 6.37 10.70
N LEU A 155 5.26 6.80 11.55
CA LEU A 155 5.03 7.71 12.67
C LEU A 155 4.47 9.05 12.21
N VAL A 156 5.09 9.67 11.19
CA VAL A 156 4.58 10.91 10.60
C VAL A 156 3.19 10.72 10.01
N ALA A 157 2.95 9.61 9.30
CA ALA A 157 1.65 9.33 8.69
C ALA A 157 0.55 9.11 9.74
N GLU A 158 0.86 8.48 10.86
CA GLU A 158 -0.08 8.21 11.94
C GLU A 158 -0.33 9.45 12.80
N PHE A 159 0.69 10.26 13.08
CA PHE A 159 0.51 11.54 13.77
C PHE A 159 -0.41 12.47 12.97
N ASN A 160 -0.17 12.61 11.67
CA ASN A 160 -1.09 13.32 10.78
C ASN A 160 -2.53 12.78 10.85
N ARG A 161 -2.68 11.45 10.92
CA ARG A 161 -4.02 10.82 11.03
C ARG A 161 -4.70 11.18 12.34
N LYS A 162 -3.97 11.13 13.45
CA LYS A 162 -4.47 11.39 14.81
C LYS A 162 -4.93 12.83 14.97
N PHE A 163 -4.22 13.79 14.41
CA PHE A 163 -4.49 15.22 14.60
C PHE A 163 -5.30 15.88 13.48
N ALA A 164 -5.45 15.24 12.31
CA ALA A 164 -6.14 15.83 11.16
C ALA A 164 -7.01 14.83 10.36
N GLY A 165 -7.23 13.63 10.88
CA GLY A 165 -8.03 12.59 10.24
C GLY A 165 -7.33 11.87 9.08
N HIS A 166 -8.05 10.98 8.40
CA HIS A 166 -7.46 10.04 7.42
C HIS A 166 -6.64 10.71 6.31
N LEU A 167 -7.08 11.87 5.83
CA LEU A 167 -6.46 12.57 4.71
C LEU A 167 -5.80 13.90 5.07
N GLY A 168 -5.91 14.36 6.31
CA GLY A 168 -5.39 15.67 6.72
C GLY A 168 -3.93 15.63 7.16
N TYR A 169 -3.40 16.85 7.38
CA TYR A 169 -2.09 17.10 7.95
C TYR A 169 -2.24 17.80 9.30
N ALA A 170 -1.48 17.34 10.29
CA ALA A 170 -1.42 17.98 11.60
C ALA A 170 -0.90 19.41 11.47
N ALA A 171 -1.48 20.35 12.20
CA ALA A 171 -1.04 21.75 12.19
C ALA A 171 0.34 21.89 12.84
N ASP A 172 1.12 22.90 12.43
CA ASP A 172 2.47 23.17 12.94
C ASP A 172 2.55 23.22 14.48
N ARG A 173 1.50 23.73 15.13
CA ARG A 173 1.39 23.77 16.60
C ARG A 173 1.48 22.39 17.25
N ASN A 174 0.98 21.34 16.59
CA ASN A 174 1.01 19.98 17.10
C ASN A 174 2.41 19.36 16.97
N TRP A 175 3.14 19.70 15.91
CA TRP A 175 4.53 19.26 15.73
C TRP A 175 5.49 19.93 16.71
N LYS A 176 5.20 21.18 17.10
CA LYS A 176 6.00 21.97 18.05
C LYS A 176 5.59 21.75 19.52
N SER A 177 4.50 21.05 19.79
CA SER A 177 4.08 20.74 21.16
C SER A 177 4.79 19.49 21.69
N LYS A 178 4.64 19.24 23.00
CA LYS A 178 5.08 17.99 23.64
C LYS A 178 4.39 16.73 23.07
N ASP A 179 3.30 16.90 22.33
CA ASP A 179 2.54 15.78 21.77
C ASP A 179 3.38 14.96 20.79
N TRP A 180 4.26 15.60 20.01
CA TRP A 180 5.09 14.89 19.03
C TRP A 180 6.18 14.03 19.70
N PRO A 181 7.02 14.56 20.61
CA PRO A 181 7.96 13.73 21.37
C PRO A 181 7.30 12.57 22.14
N ASP A 182 6.20 12.84 22.86
CA ASP A 182 5.48 11.82 23.63
C ASP A 182 4.90 10.73 22.70
N PHE A 183 4.39 11.15 21.54
CA PHE A 183 3.92 10.25 20.50
C PHE A 183 5.06 9.38 19.96
N VAL A 184 6.20 9.96 19.58
CA VAL A 184 7.34 9.20 19.04
C VAL A 184 7.83 8.17 20.06
N ASN A 185 8.02 8.56 21.33
CA ASN A 185 8.47 7.65 22.39
C ASN A 185 7.56 6.43 22.53
N SER A 186 6.24 6.63 22.49
CA SER A 186 5.26 5.56 22.65
C SER A 186 5.10 4.72 21.37
N TYR A 187 4.92 5.38 20.23
CA TYR A 187 4.55 4.73 18.98
C TYR A 187 5.75 4.09 18.26
N ALA A 188 6.98 4.57 18.47
CA ALA A 188 8.17 3.89 17.96
C ALA A 188 8.35 2.53 18.64
N SER A 189 8.13 2.47 19.95
CA SER A 189 8.13 1.22 20.71
C SER A 189 7.04 0.26 20.20
N TRP A 190 5.82 0.77 19.99
CA TRP A 190 4.72 -0.02 19.45
C TRP A 190 5.00 -0.53 18.03
N TRP A 191 5.62 0.27 17.15
CA TRP A 191 6.00 -0.19 15.82
C TRP A 191 6.92 -1.42 15.90
N ALA A 192 7.90 -1.40 16.81
CA ALA A 192 8.82 -2.51 17.00
C ALA A 192 8.12 -3.72 17.61
N SER A 193 7.43 -3.54 18.75
CA SER A 193 6.74 -4.64 19.43
C SER A 193 5.71 -5.31 18.53
N HIS A 194 4.96 -4.53 17.73
CA HIS A 194 4.01 -5.07 16.76
C HIS A 194 4.66 -6.07 15.81
N VAL A 195 5.79 -5.71 15.19
CA VAL A 195 6.50 -6.61 14.27
C VAL A 195 7.06 -7.82 15.02
N LEU A 196 7.69 -7.59 16.18
CA LEU A 196 8.29 -8.65 16.99
C LEU A 196 7.26 -9.66 17.51
N ASP A 197 6.09 -9.22 17.94
CA ASP A 197 5.02 -10.07 18.44
C ASP A 197 4.40 -10.89 17.31
N TRP A 198 4.15 -10.27 16.14
CA TRP A 198 3.67 -11.02 14.97
C TRP A 198 4.68 -12.04 14.49
N LEU A 199 5.97 -11.70 14.49
CA LEU A 199 7.03 -12.68 14.27
C LEU A 199 6.94 -13.77 15.32
N LYS A 200 6.88 -13.43 16.62
CA LYS A 200 6.94 -14.40 17.71
C LYS A 200 5.78 -15.41 17.71
N TYR A 201 4.55 -14.92 17.63
CA TYR A 201 3.32 -15.71 17.86
C TYR A 201 2.58 -16.08 16.57
N GLY A 202 2.93 -15.47 15.42
CA GLY A 202 2.31 -15.76 14.14
C GLY A 202 2.63 -17.18 13.67
N LYS A 203 1.58 -17.94 13.29
CA LYS A 203 1.71 -19.34 12.81
C LYS A 203 2.38 -19.43 11.43
N ARG A 204 1.82 -18.71 10.46
CA ARG A 204 2.31 -18.65 9.07
C ARG A 204 2.29 -17.20 8.59
N LEU A 205 3.45 -16.66 8.23
CA LEU A 205 3.61 -15.25 7.89
C LEU A 205 4.08 -15.06 6.45
N LEU A 206 3.51 -14.07 5.78
CA LEU A 206 4.08 -13.43 4.61
C LEU A 206 4.50 -12.01 5.00
N VAL A 207 5.80 -11.73 4.99
CA VAL A 207 6.32 -10.39 5.28
C VAL A 207 6.36 -9.59 3.99
N ILE A 208 5.69 -8.44 3.97
CA ILE A 208 5.71 -7.49 2.85
C ILE A 208 6.22 -6.14 3.33
N HIS A 209 7.24 -5.61 2.69
CA HIS A 209 7.68 -4.23 2.92
C HIS A 209 6.89 -3.27 2.03
N TYR A 210 6.32 -2.22 2.61
CA TYR A 210 5.53 -1.23 1.90
C TYR A 210 6.29 -0.61 0.73
N GLU A 211 7.58 -0.33 0.91
CA GLU A 211 8.42 0.27 -0.12
C GLU A 211 8.71 -0.69 -1.28
N ASP A 212 8.88 -1.98 -1.01
CA ASP A 212 8.98 -3.00 -2.07
C ASP A 212 7.67 -3.12 -2.83
N LEU A 213 6.52 -3.11 -2.13
CA LEU A 213 5.20 -3.10 -2.76
C LEU A 213 4.97 -1.83 -3.58
N LYS A 214 5.55 -0.69 -3.19
CA LYS A 214 5.49 0.54 -3.96
C LYS A 214 6.40 0.52 -5.19
N GLN A 215 7.61 -0.02 -5.05
CA GLN A 215 8.60 -0.08 -6.13
C GLN A 215 8.25 -1.13 -7.18
N SER A 216 7.83 -2.31 -6.72
CA SER A 216 7.57 -3.51 -7.52
C SER A 216 6.17 -4.05 -7.26
N LEU A 217 5.17 -3.21 -7.55
CA LEU A 217 3.76 -3.47 -7.20
C LEU A 217 3.27 -4.84 -7.64
N ILE A 218 3.46 -5.18 -8.91
CA ILE A 218 2.79 -6.35 -9.50
C ILE A 218 3.38 -7.67 -9.01
N PRO A 219 4.71 -7.86 -8.99
CA PRO A 219 5.31 -9.04 -8.36
C PRO A 219 4.88 -9.22 -6.90
N LYS A 220 4.94 -8.14 -6.10
CA LYS A 220 4.59 -8.21 -4.67
C LYS A 220 3.10 -8.45 -4.43
N LEU A 221 2.24 -7.89 -5.27
CA LEU A 221 0.80 -8.14 -5.19
C LEU A 221 0.45 -9.58 -5.60
N LYS A 222 1.14 -10.16 -6.60
CA LYS A 222 0.98 -11.59 -6.94
C LYS A 222 1.34 -12.48 -5.75
N GLU A 223 2.48 -12.22 -5.09
CA GLU A 223 2.92 -12.92 -3.87
C GLU A 223 1.85 -12.86 -2.77
N MET A 224 1.25 -11.68 -2.54
CA MET A 224 0.15 -11.52 -1.59
C MET A 224 -1.10 -12.31 -1.98
N VAL A 225 -1.51 -12.26 -3.25
CA VAL A 225 -2.70 -12.96 -3.77
C VAL A 225 -2.53 -14.48 -3.68
N GLU A 226 -1.35 -14.99 -4.03
CA GLU A 226 -1.01 -16.40 -3.93
C GLU A 226 -1.04 -16.89 -2.48
N PHE A 227 -0.53 -16.09 -1.54
CA PHE A 227 -0.62 -16.39 -0.11
C PHE A 227 -2.06 -16.47 0.41
N LEU A 228 -2.97 -15.68 -0.18
CA LEU A 228 -4.42 -15.73 0.08
C LEU A 228 -5.10 -16.92 -0.62
N ASN A 229 -4.35 -17.81 -1.27
CA ASN A 229 -4.83 -18.95 -2.03
C ASN A 229 -5.80 -18.55 -3.16
N MET A 230 -5.50 -17.43 -3.81
CA MET A 230 -6.26 -16.88 -4.93
C MET A 230 -5.38 -16.83 -6.19
N THR A 231 -6.04 -16.76 -7.34
CA THR A 231 -5.39 -16.48 -8.62
C THR A 231 -5.80 -15.10 -9.10
N VAL A 232 -4.91 -14.39 -9.79
CA VAL A 232 -5.21 -13.10 -10.42
C VAL A 232 -4.88 -13.14 -11.90
N THR A 233 -5.77 -12.60 -12.72
CA THR A 233 -5.55 -12.49 -14.17
C THR A 233 -4.69 -11.27 -14.50
N GLU A 234 -3.94 -11.34 -15.61
CA GLU A 234 -3.14 -10.21 -16.09
C GLU A 234 -4.00 -8.97 -16.36
N ASP A 235 -5.20 -9.14 -16.92
CA ASP A 235 -6.13 -8.02 -17.16
C ASP A 235 -6.51 -7.28 -15.87
N ARG A 236 -6.71 -8.03 -14.78
CA ARG A 236 -7.04 -7.46 -13.47
C ARG A 236 -5.84 -6.75 -12.86
N LEU A 237 -4.63 -7.28 -13.03
CA LEU A 237 -3.38 -6.64 -12.62
C LEU A 237 -3.11 -5.33 -13.37
N LEU A 238 -3.38 -5.27 -14.67
CA LEU A 238 -3.26 -4.06 -15.47
C LEU A 238 -4.24 -2.98 -14.99
N CYS A 239 -5.47 -3.38 -14.66
CA CYS A 239 -6.43 -2.45 -14.09
C CYS A 239 -6.02 -1.95 -12.70
N VAL A 240 -5.49 -2.83 -11.84
CA VAL A 240 -4.99 -2.43 -10.50
C VAL A 240 -3.89 -1.40 -10.62
N GLU A 241 -2.97 -1.56 -11.57
CA GLU A 241 -1.88 -0.62 -11.81
C GLU A 241 -2.38 0.76 -12.25
N ASN A 242 -3.37 0.80 -13.14
CA ASN A 242 -4.04 2.04 -13.56
C ASN A 242 -4.80 2.72 -12.41
N ASN A 243 -5.27 1.95 -11.43
CA ASN A 243 -6.04 2.43 -10.27
C ASN A 243 -5.25 2.39 -8.95
N ARG A 244 -3.91 2.33 -8.99
CA ARG A 244 -3.11 1.98 -7.81
C ARG A 244 -3.22 2.96 -6.64
N ASP A 245 -3.39 4.25 -6.89
CA ASP A 245 -3.37 5.27 -5.83
C ASP A 245 -4.68 5.31 -5.01
N GLY A 246 -5.82 4.95 -5.63
CA GLY A 246 -7.15 5.06 -5.02
C GLY A 246 -7.44 6.47 -4.45
N ASN A 247 -8.37 6.56 -3.48
CA ASN A 247 -8.82 7.82 -2.86
C ASN A 247 -8.32 7.98 -1.41
N PHE A 248 -7.16 7.40 -1.11
CA PHE A 248 -6.68 7.17 0.27
C PHE A 248 -5.29 7.75 0.55
N LYS A 249 -4.70 8.41 -0.45
CA LYS A 249 -3.43 9.12 -0.34
C LYS A 249 -3.71 10.56 0.04
N ARG A 250 -2.92 11.10 0.98
CA ARG A 250 -2.99 12.52 1.33
C ARG A 250 -2.52 13.35 0.13
N SER A 251 -3.36 14.27 -0.32
CA SER A 251 -3.05 15.24 -1.37
C SER A 251 -2.30 16.42 -0.75
N GLY A 252 -1.22 16.90 -1.37
CA GLY A 252 -0.48 18.08 -0.89
C GLY A 252 1.02 18.00 -1.14
N ALA A 253 1.65 19.17 -1.32
CA ALA A 253 3.10 19.25 -1.40
C ALA A 253 3.69 18.81 -0.05
N LYS A 254 4.59 17.82 -0.06
CA LYS A 254 5.46 17.60 1.09
C LYS A 254 6.23 18.89 1.32
N GLN A 255 6.20 19.43 2.53
CA GLN A 255 7.18 20.45 2.91
C GLN A 255 8.57 19.82 2.73
N LYS A 256 9.32 20.35 1.76
CA LYS A 256 10.59 19.74 1.30
C LYS A 256 11.65 19.68 2.39
N ASP A 257 11.52 20.50 3.44
CA ASP A 257 12.52 20.71 4.49
C ASP A 257 11.96 20.49 5.91
N PHE A 258 10.83 19.79 6.05
CA PHE A 258 10.27 19.49 7.36
C PHE A 258 10.95 18.25 7.97
N GLU A 259 11.83 18.48 8.95
CA GLU A 259 12.45 17.44 9.78
C GLU A 259 11.84 17.48 11.19
N PRO A 260 10.87 16.61 11.50
CA PRO A 260 10.23 16.60 12.82
C PRO A 260 11.05 15.84 13.87
N PHE A 261 12.06 15.06 13.49
CA PHE A 261 12.75 14.17 14.44
C PHE A 261 14.01 14.83 15.01
N THR A 262 14.08 14.90 16.34
CA THR A 262 15.33 15.25 17.04
C THR A 262 16.33 14.09 16.95
N GLN A 263 17.59 14.33 17.31
CA GLN A 263 18.61 13.28 17.29
C GLN A 263 18.27 12.14 18.27
N GLU A 264 17.75 12.46 19.45
CA GLU A 264 17.36 11.46 20.45
C GLU A 264 16.22 10.55 19.93
N MET A 265 15.25 11.14 19.22
CA MET A 265 14.19 10.38 18.55
C MET A 265 14.75 9.48 17.45
N LYS A 266 15.71 9.98 16.66
CA LYS A 266 16.36 9.19 15.62
C LYS A 266 17.10 8.02 16.23
N ASP A 267 17.87 8.23 17.29
CA ASP A 267 18.62 7.17 17.98
C ASP A 267 17.69 6.09 18.55
N LEU A 268 16.55 6.50 19.12
CA LEU A 268 15.51 5.59 19.59
C LEU A 268 14.93 4.74 18.44
N ILE A 269 14.48 5.40 17.37
CA ILE A 269 13.87 4.72 16.21
C ILE A 269 14.89 3.79 15.53
N ASN A 270 16.13 4.23 15.40
CA ASN A 270 17.23 3.47 14.82
C ASN A 270 17.52 2.19 15.60
N ARG A 271 17.50 2.25 16.94
CA ARG A 271 17.63 1.06 17.79
C ARG A 271 16.53 0.04 17.51
N TYR A 272 15.28 0.50 17.41
CA TYR A 272 14.15 -0.35 17.07
C TYR A 272 14.26 -0.96 15.67
N ILE A 273 14.72 -0.19 14.68
CA ILE A 273 14.98 -0.70 13.32
C ILE A 273 15.97 -1.86 13.36
N LEU A 274 17.08 -1.71 14.07
CA LEU A 274 18.11 -2.75 14.17
C LEU A 274 17.56 -4.02 14.85
N THR A 275 16.82 -3.86 15.95
CA THR A 275 16.18 -5.00 16.64
C THR A 275 15.19 -5.74 15.73
N VAL A 276 14.38 -5.02 14.96
CA VAL A 276 13.43 -5.64 14.02
C VAL A 276 14.15 -6.31 12.85
N ASP A 277 15.20 -5.68 12.29
CA ASP A 277 16.00 -6.27 11.22
C ASP A 277 16.65 -7.58 11.66
N GLU A 278 17.26 -7.60 12.84
CA GLU A 278 17.85 -8.80 13.43
C GLU A 278 16.81 -9.91 13.65
N ALA A 279 15.64 -9.58 14.20
CA ALA A 279 14.57 -10.54 14.42
C ALA A 279 14.00 -11.14 13.12
N LEU A 280 13.90 -10.33 12.05
CA LEU A 280 13.52 -10.79 10.72
C LEU A 280 14.55 -11.78 10.16
N ARG A 281 15.84 -11.40 10.20
CA ARG A 281 16.94 -12.27 9.72
C ARG A 281 17.04 -13.56 10.51
N GLY A 282 16.89 -13.50 11.83
CA GLY A 282 16.88 -14.68 12.72
C GLY A 282 15.74 -15.66 12.43
N ARG A 283 14.71 -15.24 11.69
CA ARG A 283 13.61 -16.09 11.21
C ARG A 283 13.67 -16.37 9.71
N ASN A 284 14.84 -16.23 9.09
CA ASN A 284 15.09 -16.47 7.67
C ASN A 284 14.29 -15.56 6.71
N PHE A 285 13.85 -14.38 7.16
CA PHE A 285 13.38 -13.33 6.26
C PHE A 285 14.54 -12.48 5.76
N THR A 286 14.34 -11.71 4.68
CA THR A 286 15.37 -10.89 4.02
C THR A 286 15.93 -9.74 4.89
N GLY A 287 15.33 -9.47 6.05
CA GLY A 287 15.56 -8.27 6.85
C GLY A 287 14.78 -7.07 6.32
N LEU A 288 15.00 -5.90 6.91
CA LEU A 288 14.41 -4.64 6.47
C LEU A 288 15.13 -4.09 5.22
N PRO A 289 14.43 -3.35 4.34
CA PRO A 289 15.05 -2.67 3.22
C PRO A 289 16.18 -1.74 3.65
N ARG A 290 17.23 -1.63 2.83
CA ARG A 290 18.41 -0.79 3.12
C ARG A 290 18.07 0.67 3.41
N GLU A 291 16.99 1.18 2.83
CA GLU A 291 16.53 2.56 3.09
C GLU A 291 15.90 2.76 4.49
N TYR A 292 15.69 1.70 5.26
CA TYR A 292 15.24 1.79 6.64
C TYR A 292 16.41 1.81 7.61
N VAL A 293 17.46 1.04 7.30
CA VAL A 293 18.59 0.81 8.20
C VAL A 293 19.44 2.09 8.29
N PRO A 294 19.72 2.57 9.51
CA PRO A 294 20.58 3.74 9.71
C PRO A 294 21.96 3.50 9.10
N ARG A 295 22.54 4.52 8.48
CA ARG A 295 23.93 4.50 8.01
C ARG A 295 24.86 4.99 9.10
#